data_AF-A0A8J7PPA9-F1
#
_entry.id   AF-A0A8J7PPA9-F1
#
_cell.length_a   1.000
_cell.length_b   1.000
_cell.length_c   1.000
_cell.angle_alpha   90.00
_cell.angle_beta   90.00
_cell.angle_gamma   90.00
#
_symmetry.space_group_name_H-M   'P 1'
#
loop_
_entity.id
_entity.type
_entity.pdbx_description
1 polymer ?
#
loop_
_entity_poly.entity_id
_entity_poly.type
_entity_poly.pdbx_seq_one_letter_code
_entity_poly.pdbx_strand_id
1 'polypeptide(L)'
;MSRILGLTILLGAAGGVFAADAATTPALDASGGSATSTAVTQRVREEMHQVLVRLASTGALGAHPEQVTLQLDEPAQRSINLGLLVDATSANNARDGLRVFGTTPGGTAERIGVHPGDVIVAVNGRSLRELGADDNGRALAASTLKSSVDALPADANVQLDVLRGGTQLALNGPLQSVQLPALRVALGVSGAAADLPTQAAATGCGRIGLVDLAPRQEKLYGATILLVDGTAPGPYGAKSYRVDAGTHELLVAERIPTRAMGMGEFASLRKSKPKSLTITVKPNTTVLIAARFNEDRTSELNKGGYWDPVAWKEIAETCP
;
A
#
# COMPACT_ATOMS: atom_id res chain seq x y z
N MET A 1 21.13 -22.11 -72.57
CA MET A 1 22.17 -22.02 -73.62
C MET A 1 22.88 -20.70 -73.41
N SER A 2 23.89 -20.66 -72.53
CA SER A 2 25.31 -20.78 -72.89
C SER A 2 25.75 -19.73 -73.92
N ARG A 3 26.42 -18.66 -73.46
CA ARG A 3 27.67 -18.20 -74.05
C ARG A 3 28.43 -17.21 -73.14
N ILE A 4 29.59 -17.71 -72.74
CA ILE A 4 30.74 -17.07 -72.11
C ILE A 4 31.50 -16.27 -73.18
N LEU A 5 32.02 -15.09 -72.81
CA LEU A 5 33.32 -14.49 -73.17
C LEU A 5 33.31 -13.06 -72.59
N GLY A 6 34.21 -12.58 -71.75
CA GLY A 6 35.60 -12.95 -71.49
C GLY A 6 36.45 -11.71 -71.75
N LEU A 7 36.90 -11.02 -70.69
CA LEU A 7 38.18 -10.32 -70.71
C LEU A 7 38.64 -10.00 -69.28
N THR A 8 39.82 -10.48 -68.95
CA THR A 8 40.56 -10.24 -67.71
C THR A 8 41.95 -9.74 -68.09
N ILE A 9 42.65 -9.14 -67.12
CA ILE A 9 44.08 -8.76 -67.07
C ILE A 9 44.32 -7.27 -67.47
N LEU A 10 45.07 -6.38 -66.80
CA LEU A 10 46.16 -6.35 -65.78
C LEU A 10 45.86 -5.21 -64.75
N LEU A 11 46.09 -5.34 -63.44
CA LEU A 11 47.33 -5.08 -62.67
C LEU A 11 47.84 -3.62 -62.66
N GLY A 12 47.83 -2.99 -61.48
CA GLY A 12 48.49 -1.71 -61.21
C GLY A 12 48.37 -1.29 -59.74
N ALA A 13 49.38 -1.64 -58.94
CA ALA A 13 49.54 -1.21 -57.55
C ALA A 13 50.17 0.19 -57.49
N ALA A 14 49.77 1.04 -56.53
CA ALA A 14 50.67 1.87 -55.71
C ALA A 14 49.90 2.78 -54.73
N GLY A 15 50.40 2.82 -53.49
CA GLY A 15 50.55 4.05 -52.70
C GLY A 15 49.30 4.60 -51.99
N GLY A 16 49.15 4.30 -50.71
CA GLY A 16 48.20 5.00 -49.84
C GLY A 16 48.70 6.37 -49.39
N VAL A 17 47.79 7.17 -48.82
CA VAL A 17 47.93 7.94 -47.57
C VAL A 17 46.51 8.20 -47.06
N PHE A 18 46.26 7.85 -45.80
CA PHE A 18 45.08 8.26 -45.05
C PHE A 18 45.19 9.75 -44.69
N ALA A 19 44.20 10.55 -45.06
CA ALA A 19 43.92 11.83 -44.41
C ALA A 19 42.41 11.93 -44.23
N ALA A 20 41.99 11.89 -42.97
CA ALA A 20 40.64 12.13 -42.54
C ALA A 20 40.36 13.64 -42.64
N ASP A 21 39.29 14.02 -43.31
CA ASP A 21 38.68 15.33 -43.10
C ASP A 21 37.15 15.22 -43.16
N ALA A 22 36.53 16.07 -42.36
CA ALA A 22 35.23 15.91 -41.74
C ALA A 22 34.05 15.88 -42.72
N ALA A 23 33.19 14.88 -42.57
CA ALA A 23 31.81 14.93 -43.06
C ALA A 23 30.86 14.94 -41.85
N THR A 24 30.40 16.14 -41.51
CA THR A 24 29.29 16.39 -40.58
C THR A 24 28.02 15.70 -41.10
N THR A 25 27.63 14.61 -40.45
CA THR A 25 26.28 14.04 -40.59
C THR A 25 25.32 14.82 -39.69
N PRO A 26 24.20 15.35 -40.20
CA PRO A 26 23.16 15.91 -39.34
C PRO A 26 22.49 14.76 -38.58
N ALA A 27 22.59 14.78 -37.26
CA ALA A 27 21.80 13.94 -36.41
C ALA A 27 20.32 14.34 -36.57
N LEU A 28 19.48 13.35 -36.91
CA LEU A 28 18.03 13.49 -36.86
C LEU A 28 17.62 13.74 -35.41
N ASP A 29 17.22 14.98 -35.11
CA ASP A 29 16.56 15.34 -33.86
C ASP A 29 15.23 14.58 -33.73
N ALA A 30 15.18 13.66 -32.77
CA ALA A 30 13.96 13.05 -32.30
C ALA A 30 13.26 13.98 -31.27
N SER A 31 12.89 15.18 -31.70
CA SER A 31 12.19 16.16 -30.84
C SER A 31 10.66 16.08 -31.03
N GLY A 32 10.08 14.89 -30.82
CA GLY A 32 8.62 14.67 -30.91
C GLY A 32 7.89 14.52 -29.57
N GLY A 33 8.60 14.38 -28.44
CA GLY A 33 8.02 13.98 -27.15
C GLY A 33 7.82 15.08 -26.09
N SER A 34 8.41 16.26 -26.26
CA SER A 34 8.58 17.21 -25.13
C SER A 34 7.32 17.99 -24.74
N ALA A 35 6.42 18.29 -25.68
CA ALA A 35 5.24 19.11 -25.39
C ALA A 35 4.18 18.37 -24.54
N THR A 36 3.86 17.11 -24.89
CA THR A 36 2.91 16.28 -24.15
C THR A 36 3.46 15.89 -22.78
N SER A 37 4.77 15.61 -22.67
CA SER A 37 5.42 15.33 -21.39
C SER A 37 5.28 16.51 -20.43
N THR A 38 5.43 17.75 -20.90
CA THR A 38 5.40 18.93 -20.03
C THR A 38 4.02 19.14 -19.41
N ALA A 39 2.93 19.01 -20.18
CA ALA A 39 1.57 19.15 -19.65
C ALA A 39 1.22 18.05 -18.64
N VAL A 40 1.63 16.80 -18.92
CA VAL A 40 1.45 15.68 -17.99
C VAL A 40 2.25 15.91 -16.71
N THR A 41 3.52 16.32 -16.80
CA THR A 41 4.35 16.66 -15.64
C THR A 41 3.73 17.77 -14.80
N GLN A 42 3.18 18.82 -15.42
CA GLN A 42 2.50 19.90 -14.69
C GLN A 42 1.25 19.39 -13.96
N ARG A 43 0.44 18.55 -14.62
CA ARG A 43 -0.74 17.99 -13.96
C ARG A 43 -0.37 17.12 -12.78
N VAL A 44 0.62 16.24 -12.95
CA VAL A 44 1.11 15.37 -11.87
C VAL A 44 1.65 16.21 -10.72
N ARG A 45 2.42 17.28 -11.00
CA ARG A 45 2.92 18.21 -9.98
C ARG A 45 1.78 18.85 -9.19
N GLU A 46 0.74 19.32 -9.86
CA GLU A 46 -0.42 19.94 -9.19
C GLU A 46 -1.17 18.95 -8.29
N GLU A 47 -1.44 17.74 -8.79
CA GLU A 47 -2.06 16.68 -7.98
C GLU A 47 -1.20 16.32 -6.76
N MET A 48 0.11 16.15 -6.97
CA MET A 48 1.04 15.88 -5.87
C MET A 48 1.08 17.02 -4.87
N HIS A 49 1.06 18.28 -5.31
CA HIS A 49 1.01 19.44 -4.43
C HIS A 49 -0.27 19.43 -3.56
N GLN A 50 -1.43 19.16 -4.16
CA GLN A 50 -2.70 19.05 -3.41
C GLN A 50 -2.67 17.92 -2.39
N VAL A 51 -2.07 16.77 -2.75
CA VAL A 51 -1.86 15.66 -1.81
C VAL A 51 -0.95 16.08 -0.66
N LEU A 52 0.17 16.76 -0.92
CA LEU A 52 1.10 17.24 0.11
C LEU A 52 0.43 18.24 1.06
N VAL A 53 -0.37 19.18 0.54
CA VAL A 53 -1.14 20.11 1.36
C VAL A 53 -2.11 19.36 2.28
N ARG A 54 -2.78 18.31 1.78
CA ARG A 54 -3.68 17.47 2.58
C ARG A 54 -2.93 16.66 3.63
N LEU A 55 -1.73 16.15 3.32
CA LEU A 55 -0.90 15.44 4.29
C LEU A 55 -0.38 16.37 5.38
N ALA A 56 0.03 17.59 5.03
CA ALA A 56 0.43 18.62 5.98
C ALA A 56 -0.72 19.01 6.91
N SER A 57 -1.92 19.25 6.37
CA SER A 57 -3.08 19.68 7.16
C SER A 57 -3.64 18.59 8.08
N THR A 58 -3.44 17.32 7.72
CA THR A 58 -3.77 16.18 8.58
C THR A 58 -2.68 15.84 9.60
N GLY A 59 -1.53 16.54 9.57
CA GLY A 59 -0.39 16.29 10.43
C GLY A 59 0.40 15.02 10.05
N ALA A 60 0.11 14.41 8.89
CA ALA A 60 0.78 13.20 8.42
C ALA A 60 2.26 13.41 8.05
N LEU A 61 2.67 14.67 7.82
CA LEU A 61 4.07 15.06 7.63
C LEU A 61 4.79 15.40 8.95
N GLY A 62 4.15 15.18 10.10
CA GLY A 62 4.72 15.53 11.41
C GLY A 62 4.67 17.04 11.70
N ALA A 63 5.26 17.43 12.84
CA ALA A 63 5.25 18.80 13.35
C ALA A 63 6.16 19.76 12.57
N HIS A 64 7.14 19.22 11.86
CA HIS A 64 8.17 19.95 11.11
C HIS A 64 8.19 19.49 9.63
N PRO A 65 7.15 19.79 8.83
CA PRO A 65 7.05 19.35 7.44
C PRO A 65 8.23 19.82 6.58
N GLU A 66 8.91 20.90 6.95
CA GLU A 66 10.11 21.43 6.30
C GLU A 66 11.35 20.56 6.47
N GLN A 67 11.35 19.63 7.43
CA GLN A 67 12.47 18.73 7.73
C GLN A 67 12.23 17.30 7.23
N VAL A 68 11.06 17.03 6.65
CA VAL A 68 10.68 15.68 6.20
C VAL A 68 11.54 15.27 5.00
N THR A 69 12.29 14.18 5.18
CA THR A 69 12.95 13.47 4.10
C THR A 69 12.19 12.17 3.85
N LEU A 70 11.54 12.04 2.70
CA LEU A 70 10.78 10.83 2.32
C LEU A 70 11.25 10.35 0.95
N GLN A 71 11.59 9.06 0.88
CA GLN A 71 11.77 8.36 -0.39
C GLN A 71 10.74 7.24 -0.47
N LEU A 72 9.95 7.27 -1.54
CA LEU A 72 8.94 6.27 -1.84
C LEU A 72 9.30 5.64 -3.18
N ASP A 73 9.71 4.37 -3.14
CA ASP A 73 9.90 3.53 -4.31
C ASP A 73 8.71 2.58 -4.43
N GLU A 74 7.84 2.83 -5.40
CA GLU A 74 6.71 1.98 -5.72
C GLU A 74 6.99 1.21 -7.02
N PRO A 75 6.87 -0.13 -7.02
CA PRO A 75 7.02 -0.90 -8.23
C PRO A 75 5.86 -0.62 -9.21
N ALA A 76 6.09 -0.94 -10.49
CA ALA A 76 5.02 -0.92 -11.47
C ALA A 76 3.90 -1.86 -11.01
N GLN A 77 2.68 -1.33 -10.95
CA GLN A 77 1.54 -2.07 -10.41
C GLN A 77 0.31 -1.88 -11.29
N ARG A 78 -0.49 -2.94 -11.39
CA ARG A 78 -1.75 -2.90 -12.11
C ARG A 78 -2.87 -2.52 -11.15
N SER A 79 -3.58 -1.44 -11.45
CA SER A 79 -4.78 -1.06 -10.72
C SER A 79 -6.02 -1.51 -11.49
N ILE A 80 -6.94 -2.19 -10.81
CA ILE A 80 -8.22 -2.62 -11.36
C ILE A 80 -9.33 -1.92 -10.61
N ASN A 81 -10.26 -1.31 -11.34
CA ASN A 81 -11.44 -0.70 -10.77
C ASN A 81 -12.69 -1.18 -11.53
N LEU A 82 -13.60 -1.84 -10.82
CA LEU A 82 -14.88 -2.27 -11.38
C LEU A 82 -15.83 -1.08 -11.59
N GLY A 83 -15.66 0.01 -10.84
CA GLY A 83 -16.61 1.11 -10.82
C GLY A 83 -17.93 0.72 -10.13
N LEU A 84 -17.86 -0.06 -9.05
CA LEU A 84 -19.03 -0.48 -8.27
C LEU A 84 -19.12 0.28 -6.95
N LEU A 85 -20.31 0.77 -6.65
CA LEU A 85 -20.69 1.22 -5.31
C LEU A 85 -21.64 0.18 -4.71
N VAL A 86 -21.23 -0.43 -3.60
CA VAL A 86 -21.98 -1.53 -2.94
C VAL A 86 -22.19 -1.28 -1.46
N ASP A 87 -23.23 -1.89 -0.89
CA ASP A 87 -23.44 -1.93 0.56
C ASP A 87 -22.50 -2.96 1.21
N ALA A 88 -21.37 -2.48 1.73
CA ALA A 88 -20.41 -3.29 2.50
C ALA A 88 -20.38 -2.89 3.98
N THR A 89 -21.37 -2.12 4.45
CA THR A 89 -21.33 -1.47 5.77
C THR A 89 -21.39 -2.46 6.92
N SER A 90 -22.08 -3.59 6.74
CA SER A 90 -22.14 -4.67 7.73
C SER A 90 -22.29 -6.02 7.06
N ALA A 91 -21.89 -7.09 7.76
CA ALA A 91 -22.12 -8.46 7.31
C ALA A 91 -23.59 -8.82 7.15
N ASN A 92 -24.48 -8.22 7.96
CA ASN A 92 -25.92 -8.45 7.84
C ASN A 92 -26.45 -7.95 6.50
N ASN A 93 -26.02 -6.75 6.07
CA ASN A 93 -26.43 -6.19 4.78
C ASN A 93 -25.88 -6.98 3.59
N ALA A 94 -24.74 -7.64 3.78
CA ALA A 94 -24.08 -8.45 2.77
C ALA A 94 -24.37 -9.96 2.88
N ARG A 95 -25.25 -10.40 3.78
CA ARG A 95 -25.52 -11.82 4.05
C ARG A 95 -25.91 -12.58 2.78
N ASP A 96 -26.78 -11.98 1.98
CA ASP A 96 -27.29 -12.54 0.73
C ASP A 96 -26.48 -12.12 -0.51
N GLY A 97 -25.38 -11.40 -0.32
CA GLY A 97 -24.55 -10.83 -1.38
C GLY A 97 -24.44 -9.30 -1.27
N LEU A 98 -23.66 -8.69 -2.15
CA LEU A 98 -23.40 -7.25 -2.12
C LEU A 98 -24.44 -6.49 -2.94
N ARG A 99 -25.29 -5.70 -2.29
CA ARG A 99 -26.25 -4.83 -2.97
C ARG A 99 -25.54 -3.69 -3.68
N VAL A 100 -25.84 -3.50 -4.96
CA VAL A 100 -25.30 -2.42 -5.79
C VAL A 100 -26.14 -1.17 -5.62
N PHE A 101 -25.51 -0.09 -5.19
CA PHE A 101 -26.11 1.25 -5.14
C PHE A 101 -25.88 2.04 -6.41
N GLY A 102 -24.77 1.78 -7.10
CA GLY A 102 -24.43 2.51 -8.30
C GLY A 102 -23.25 1.92 -9.06
N THR A 103 -23.15 2.32 -10.31
CA THR A 103 -22.01 2.07 -11.18
C THR A 103 -21.38 3.39 -11.61
N THR A 104 -20.07 3.39 -11.83
CA THR A 104 -19.37 4.53 -12.43
C THR A 104 -19.62 4.52 -13.95
N PRO A 105 -20.09 5.64 -14.55
CA PRO A 105 -20.27 5.73 -16.00
C PRO A 105 -18.99 5.41 -16.78
N GLY A 106 -19.11 4.62 -17.84
CA GLY A 106 -17.99 4.09 -18.63
C GLY A 106 -17.17 2.98 -17.94
N GLY A 107 -17.44 2.71 -16.66
CA GLY A 107 -16.72 1.72 -15.86
C GLY A 107 -16.98 0.27 -16.30
N THR A 108 -16.21 -0.66 -15.76
CA THR A 108 -16.35 -2.09 -16.10
C THR A 108 -17.73 -2.64 -15.73
N ALA A 109 -18.23 -2.32 -14.55
CA ALA A 109 -19.51 -2.81 -14.06
C ALA A 109 -20.69 -2.35 -14.92
N GLU A 110 -20.70 -1.10 -15.37
CA GLU A 110 -21.73 -0.61 -16.30
C GLU A 110 -21.62 -1.34 -17.66
N ARG A 111 -20.40 -1.49 -18.21
CA ARG A 111 -20.18 -2.15 -19.50
C ARG A 111 -20.57 -3.62 -19.53
N ILE A 112 -20.39 -4.35 -18.42
CA ILE A 112 -20.85 -5.75 -18.29
C ILE A 112 -22.34 -5.85 -17.90
N GLY A 113 -23.03 -4.72 -17.75
CA GLY A 113 -24.47 -4.66 -17.55
C GLY A 113 -24.93 -4.81 -16.09
N VAL A 114 -24.11 -4.45 -15.11
CA VAL A 114 -24.54 -4.31 -13.71
C VAL A 114 -25.39 -3.05 -13.56
N HIS A 115 -26.51 -3.15 -12.85
CA HIS A 115 -27.44 -2.04 -12.62
C HIS A 115 -27.59 -1.75 -11.11
N PRO A 116 -27.92 -0.51 -10.73
CA PRO A 116 -28.37 -0.21 -9.37
C PRO A 116 -29.54 -1.11 -8.97
N GLY A 117 -29.50 -1.66 -7.76
CA GLY A 117 -30.49 -2.59 -7.24
C GLY A 117 -30.14 -4.07 -7.43
N ASP A 118 -29.15 -4.40 -8.27
CA ASP A 118 -28.60 -5.75 -8.36
C ASP A 118 -27.98 -6.19 -7.02
N VAL A 119 -27.99 -7.49 -6.74
CA VAL A 119 -27.25 -8.08 -5.61
C VAL A 119 -26.22 -9.05 -6.15
N ILE A 120 -24.93 -8.74 -5.97
CA ILE A 120 -23.84 -9.59 -6.43
C ILE A 120 -23.69 -10.76 -5.47
N VAL A 121 -23.92 -11.97 -5.95
CA VAL A 121 -23.93 -13.20 -5.15
C VAL A 121 -22.69 -14.07 -5.35
N ALA A 122 -21.98 -13.90 -6.48
CA ALA A 122 -20.70 -14.56 -6.71
C ALA A 122 -19.80 -13.75 -7.66
N VAL A 123 -18.50 -14.01 -7.59
CA VAL A 123 -17.48 -13.49 -8.51
C VAL A 123 -16.58 -14.64 -8.95
N ASN A 124 -16.43 -14.83 -10.27
CA ASN A 124 -15.59 -15.89 -10.86
C ASN A 124 -15.87 -17.28 -10.23
N GLY A 125 -17.15 -17.59 -9.97
CA GLY A 125 -17.59 -18.84 -9.32
C GLY A 125 -17.40 -18.89 -7.79
N ARG A 126 -16.77 -17.88 -7.17
CA ARG A 126 -16.64 -17.78 -5.71
C ARG A 126 -17.87 -17.09 -5.12
N SER A 127 -18.59 -17.79 -4.25
CA SER A 127 -19.74 -17.24 -3.52
C SER A 127 -19.33 -16.05 -2.65
N LEU A 128 -20.18 -15.01 -2.66
CA LEU A 128 -20.08 -13.84 -1.78
C LEU A 128 -21.12 -13.87 -0.65
N ARG A 129 -21.98 -14.89 -0.62
CA ARG A 129 -23.01 -15.06 0.41
C ARG A 129 -22.44 -15.65 1.69
N GLU A 130 -23.04 -15.26 2.81
CA GLU A 130 -22.79 -15.81 4.15
C GLU A 130 -21.33 -15.77 4.61
N LEU A 131 -20.52 -14.85 4.07
CA LEU A 131 -19.11 -14.74 4.42
C LEU A 131 -18.87 -14.10 5.79
N GLY A 132 -19.88 -13.45 6.37
CA GLY A 132 -19.76 -12.82 7.68
C GLY A 132 -18.97 -11.50 7.67
N ALA A 133 -18.44 -11.15 8.84
CA ALA A 133 -17.73 -9.90 9.08
C ALA A 133 -16.23 -10.11 9.33
N ASP A 134 -15.43 -9.09 9.03
CA ASP A 134 -14.06 -8.99 9.54
C ASP A 134 -14.04 -8.56 11.01
N ASP A 135 -12.84 -8.46 11.60
CA ASP A 135 -12.64 -8.03 13.00
C ASP A 135 -13.22 -6.63 13.30
N ASN A 136 -13.49 -5.83 12.28
CA ASN A 136 -14.05 -4.48 12.39
C ASN A 136 -15.55 -4.42 12.05
N GLY A 137 -16.21 -5.58 11.88
CA GLY A 137 -17.63 -5.66 11.57
C GLY A 137 -17.98 -5.44 10.09
N ARG A 138 -17.00 -5.27 9.21
CA ARG A 138 -17.22 -5.01 7.76
C ARG A 138 -17.50 -6.30 7.01
N ALA A 139 -18.31 -6.24 5.97
CA ALA A 139 -18.66 -7.41 5.17
C ALA A 139 -17.44 -8.03 4.48
N LEU A 140 -17.14 -9.30 4.78
CA LEU A 140 -16.09 -10.07 4.11
C LEU A 140 -16.37 -10.30 2.62
N ALA A 141 -17.63 -10.15 2.20
CA ALA A 141 -18.01 -10.19 0.79
C ALA A 141 -17.29 -9.12 -0.04
N ALA A 142 -17.11 -7.91 0.47
CA ALA A 142 -16.48 -6.82 -0.29
C ALA A 142 -14.97 -7.03 -0.49
N SER A 143 -14.27 -7.47 0.56
CA SER A 143 -12.84 -7.79 0.48
C SER A 143 -12.60 -9.05 -0.38
N THR A 144 -13.49 -10.03 -0.31
CA THR A 144 -13.46 -11.22 -1.17
C THR A 144 -13.69 -10.86 -2.64
N LEU A 145 -14.64 -9.98 -2.93
CA LEU A 145 -14.87 -9.46 -4.28
C LEU A 145 -13.62 -8.75 -4.81
N LYS A 146 -13.07 -7.81 -4.03
CA LYS A 146 -11.89 -7.05 -4.42
C LYS A 146 -10.69 -7.96 -4.70
N SER A 147 -10.34 -8.84 -3.76
CA SER A 147 -9.20 -9.75 -3.92
C SER A 147 -9.37 -10.73 -5.09
N SER A 148 -10.59 -11.22 -5.34
CA SER A 148 -10.86 -12.12 -6.48
C SER A 148 -10.67 -11.43 -7.82
N VAL A 149 -10.95 -10.12 -7.90
CA VAL A 149 -10.73 -9.33 -9.11
C VAL A 149 -9.27 -8.90 -9.27
N ASP A 150 -8.61 -8.51 -8.18
CA ASP A 150 -7.18 -8.15 -8.19
C ASP A 150 -6.30 -9.33 -8.60
N ALA A 151 -6.72 -10.58 -8.31
CA ALA A 151 -6.01 -11.80 -8.68
C ALA A 151 -6.17 -12.21 -10.16
N LEU A 152 -7.07 -11.58 -10.93
CA LEU A 152 -7.30 -11.96 -12.32
C LEU A 152 -6.11 -11.57 -13.22
N PRO A 153 -5.78 -12.35 -14.27
CA PRO A 153 -4.86 -11.93 -15.32
C PRO A 153 -5.29 -10.65 -16.05
N ALA A 154 -4.37 -9.97 -16.74
CA ALA A 154 -4.61 -8.67 -17.37
C ALA A 154 -5.73 -8.67 -18.43
N ASP A 155 -5.86 -9.79 -19.15
CA ASP A 155 -6.85 -9.96 -20.24
C ASP A 155 -8.00 -10.90 -19.84
N ALA A 156 -8.12 -11.22 -18.55
CA ALA A 156 -9.18 -12.10 -18.10
C ALA A 156 -10.52 -11.35 -18.01
N ASN A 157 -11.58 -12.09 -18.36
CA ASN A 157 -12.94 -11.62 -18.13
C ASN A 157 -13.28 -11.76 -16.65
N VAL A 158 -13.96 -10.75 -16.10
CA VAL A 158 -14.63 -10.89 -14.81
C VAL A 158 -16.01 -11.50 -15.05
N GLN A 159 -16.35 -12.49 -14.24
CA GLN A 159 -17.70 -13.03 -14.13
C GLN A 159 -18.31 -12.56 -12.82
N LEU A 160 -19.47 -11.91 -12.88
CA LEU A 160 -20.29 -11.58 -11.72
C LEU A 160 -21.63 -12.29 -11.84
N ASP A 161 -21.99 -13.07 -10.84
CA ASP A 161 -23.35 -13.57 -10.74
C ASP A 161 -24.15 -12.60 -9.88
N VAL A 162 -25.24 -12.07 -10.44
CA VAL A 162 -26.09 -11.08 -9.80
C VAL A 162 -27.53 -11.56 -9.70
N LEU A 163 -28.25 -11.14 -8.66
CA LEU A 163 -29.69 -11.27 -8.57
C LEU A 163 -30.33 -9.95 -8.98
N ARG A 164 -31.15 -9.99 -10.04
CA ARG A 164 -31.95 -8.86 -10.52
C ARG A 164 -33.42 -9.24 -10.50
N GLY A 165 -34.22 -8.56 -9.69
CA GLY A 165 -35.64 -8.88 -9.53
C GLY A 165 -35.90 -10.34 -9.13
N GLY A 166 -34.97 -10.95 -8.36
CA GLY A 166 -35.03 -12.36 -7.94
C GLY A 166 -34.50 -13.38 -8.95
N THR A 167 -34.17 -12.97 -10.18
CA THR A 167 -33.57 -13.85 -11.19
C THR A 167 -32.05 -13.77 -11.13
N GLN A 168 -31.36 -14.91 -11.16
CA GLN A 168 -29.90 -14.95 -11.22
C GLN A 168 -29.43 -14.76 -12.66
N LEU A 169 -28.51 -13.81 -12.87
CA LEU A 169 -27.90 -13.47 -14.14
C LEU A 169 -26.38 -13.60 -13.99
N ALA A 170 -25.73 -14.27 -14.95
CA ALA A 170 -24.28 -14.32 -15.04
C ALA A 170 -23.80 -13.23 -16.01
N LEU A 171 -23.15 -12.20 -15.49
CA LEU A 171 -22.60 -11.09 -16.24
C LEU A 171 -21.11 -11.32 -16.47
N ASN A 172 -20.67 -11.23 -17.72
CA ASN A 172 -19.30 -11.53 -18.10
C ASN A 172 -18.75 -10.43 -19.00
N GLY A 173 -17.51 -10.02 -18.77
CA GLY A 173 -16.84 -9.15 -19.73
C GLY A 173 -15.42 -8.75 -19.33
N PRO A 174 -14.74 -8.03 -20.24
CA PRO A 174 -13.34 -7.67 -20.06
C PRO A 174 -13.17 -6.62 -18.96
N LEU A 175 -12.17 -6.84 -18.11
CA LEU A 175 -11.76 -5.86 -17.10
C LEU A 175 -11.00 -4.70 -17.74
N GLN A 176 -11.30 -3.47 -17.31
CA GLN A 176 -10.38 -2.36 -17.50
C GLN A 176 -9.34 -2.36 -16.39
N SER A 177 -8.07 -2.33 -16.77
CA SER A 177 -6.97 -2.09 -15.85
C SER A 177 -6.18 -0.87 -16.27
N VAL A 178 -5.64 -0.16 -15.29
CA VAL A 178 -4.73 0.96 -15.47
C VAL A 178 -3.35 0.48 -15.03
N GLN A 179 -2.36 0.61 -15.91
CA GLN A 179 -0.98 0.33 -15.53
C GLN A 179 -0.36 1.57 -14.91
N LEU A 180 0.05 1.43 -13.65
CA LEU A 180 0.84 2.42 -12.96
C LEU A 180 2.32 2.06 -13.17
N PRO A 181 3.13 2.98 -13.73
CA PRO A 181 4.56 2.74 -13.88
C PRO A 181 5.24 2.68 -12.51
N ALA A 182 6.46 2.14 -12.49
CA ALA A 182 7.31 2.27 -11.32
C ALA A 182 7.57 3.75 -11.03
N LEU A 183 7.53 4.10 -9.75
CA LEU A 183 7.48 5.47 -9.27
C LEU A 183 8.53 5.62 -8.17
N ARG A 184 9.36 6.67 -8.28
CA ARG A 184 10.20 7.15 -7.20
C ARG A 184 9.76 8.57 -6.84
N VAL A 185 9.30 8.77 -5.61
CA VAL A 185 9.01 10.10 -5.06
C VAL A 185 10.07 10.42 -4.01
N ALA A 186 10.66 11.61 -4.12
CA ALA A 186 11.54 12.16 -3.09
C ALA A 186 10.95 13.50 -2.59
N LEU A 187 10.86 13.65 -1.27
CA LEU A 187 10.52 14.90 -0.59
C LEU A 187 11.68 15.25 0.35
N GLY A 188 12.07 16.52 0.41
CA GLY A 188 13.16 16.99 1.26
C GLY A 188 14.08 18.00 0.56
N VAL A 189 15.19 18.32 1.22
CA VAL A 189 16.11 19.37 0.76
C VAL A 189 16.71 19.03 -0.59
N SER A 190 16.67 20.00 -1.49
CA SER A 190 17.09 19.89 -2.88
C SER A 190 18.60 19.70 -2.99
N GLY A 191 19.06 18.46 -3.09
CA GLY A 191 20.26 18.12 -3.83
C GLY A 191 19.83 17.76 -5.26
N ALA A 192 20.27 18.53 -6.24
CA ALA A 192 20.08 18.21 -7.65
C ALA A 192 20.39 16.73 -7.92
N ALA A 193 19.61 16.11 -8.81
CA ALA A 193 19.95 14.84 -9.40
C ALA A 193 21.34 14.94 -10.05
N ALA A 194 22.36 14.56 -9.30
CA ALA A 194 23.67 14.22 -9.80
C ALA A 194 23.87 12.76 -9.39
N ASP A 195 24.23 11.94 -10.37
CA ASP A 195 24.65 10.56 -10.18
C ASP A 195 25.44 10.42 -8.87
N LEU A 196 24.81 9.79 -7.89
CA LEU A 196 25.51 9.26 -6.74
C LEU A 196 25.44 7.75 -6.84
N PRO A 197 26.59 7.06 -6.72
CA PRO A 197 26.66 5.62 -6.81
C PRO A 197 25.75 5.01 -5.75
N THR A 198 25.29 3.78 -6.01
CA THR A 198 24.68 2.90 -5.03
C THR A 198 25.58 2.80 -3.79
N GLN A 199 25.40 3.73 -2.85
CA GLN A 199 26.05 3.70 -1.56
C GLN A 199 25.01 3.21 -0.57
N ALA A 200 25.16 1.92 -0.26
CA ALA A 200 24.66 1.32 0.94
C ALA A 200 25.07 2.20 2.14
N ALA A 201 24.16 3.04 2.60
CA ALA A 201 24.15 3.52 3.97
C ALA A 201 23.14 2.65 4.72
N ALA A 202 23.51 1.39 4.94
CA ALA A 202 22.88 0.57 5.95
C ALA A 202 23.30 1.10 7.33
N THR A 203 22.74 2.22 7.77
CA THR A 203 22.60 2.51 9.20
C THR A 203 21.30 1.88 9.67
N GLY A 204 21.29 0.53 9.68
CA GLY A 204 20.31 -0.30 10.35
C GLY A 204 18.85 0.12 10.23
N CYS A 205 18.11 -0.46 9.29
CA CYS A 205 16.66 -0.41 9.35
C CYS A 205 16.14 -0.98 10.70
N GLY A 206 15.16 -0.32 11.30
CA GLY A 206 14.42 -0.83 12.44
C GLY A 206 12.96 -1.02 12.08
N ARG A 207 12.26 -1.97 12.71
CA ARG A 207 10.80 -2.00 12.71
C ARG A 207 10.25 -2.07 14.11
N ILE A 208 9.07 -1.50 14.28
CA ILE A 208 8.27 -1.65 15.48
C ILE A 208 7.00 -2.40 15.08
N GLY A 209 6.82 -3.60 15.63
CA GLY A 209 5.69 -4.47 15.33
C GLY A 209 4.66 -4.51 16.45
N LEU A 210 3.40 -4.56 16.05
CA LEU A 210 2.26 -4.90 16.90
C LEU A 210 1.95 -6.39 16.69
N VAL A 211 1.84 -7.15 17.77
CA VAL A 211 1.51 -8.57 17.70
C VAL A 211 0.03 -8.77 17.98
N ASP A 212 -0.66 -9.50 17.12
CA ASP A 212 -2.07 -9.86 17.35
C ASP A 212 -2.26 -10.91 18.45
N LEU A 213 -1.29 -11.82 18.61
CA LEU A 213 -1.27 -12.84 19.67
C LEU A 213 0.00 -12.72 20.53
N ALA A 214 0.01 -11.75 21.45
CA ALA A 214 0.99 -11.75 22.52
C ALA A 214 0.75 -12.94 23.48
N PRO A 215 1.79 -13.51 24.13
CA PRO A 215 1.66 -14.65 25.03
C PRO A 215 0.74 -14.33 26.21
N ARG A 216 -0.49 -14.87 26.19
CA ARG A 216 -1.49 -14.62 27.25
C ARG A 216 -1.08 -15.19 28.60
N GLN A 217 -0.25 -16.24 28.60
CA GLN A 217 0.31 -16.83 29.82
C GLN A 217 1.23 -15.85 30.56
N GLU A 218 1.84 -14.90 29.84
CA GLU A 218 2.69 -13.83 30.39
C GLU A 218 1.91 -12.54 30.64
N LYS A 219 0.57 -12.59 30.58
CA LYS A 219 -0.32 -11.43 30.75
C LYS A 219 -0.03 -10.31 29.74
N LEU A 220 0.48 -10.67 28.56
CA LEU A 220 0.69 -9.76 27.46
C LEU A 220 -0.51 -9.79 26.51
N TYR A 221 -0.95 -8.62 26.09
CA TYR A 221 -2.10 -8.39 25.22
C TYR A 221 -1.73 -7.47 24.07
N GLY A 222 -2.63 -7.38 23.09
CA GLY A 222 -2.48 -6.46 21.96
C GLY A 222 -2.34 -5.01 22.42
N ALA A 223 -1.56 -4.25 21.67
CA ALA A 223 -1.41 -2.82 21.82
C ALA A 223 -1.63 -2.14 20.47
N THR A 224 -1.86 -0.84 20.50
CA THR A 224 -1.87 0.05 19.33
C THR A 224 -0.85 1.13 19.57
N ILE A 225 0.03 1.38 18.60
CA ILE A 225 0.90 2.55 18.62
C ILE A 225 0.11 3.70 18.00
N LEU A 226 -0.06 4.78 18.78
CA LEU A 226 -0.73 6.00 18.34
C LEU A 226 0.26 6.97 17.70
N LEU A 227 1.43 7.13 18.33
CA LEU A 227 2.51 8.01 17.86
C LEU A 227 3.87 7.32 18.02
N VAL A 228 4.80 7.66 17.14
CA VAL A 228 6.24 7.39 17.23
C VAL A 228 6.93 8.74 17.11
N ASP A 229 7.71 9.11 18.11
CA ASP A 229 8.42 10.40 18.21
C ASP A 229 7.49 11.60 17.98
N GLY A 230 6.29 11.52 18.58
CA GLY A 230 5.25 12.56 18.46
C GLY A 230 4.50 12.58 17.12
N THR A 231 4.82 11.69 16.17
CA THR A 231 4.21 11.65 14.83
C THR A 231 3.40 10.36 14.61
N ALA A 232 2.31 10.43 13.85
CA ALA A 232 1.52 9.24 13.52
C ALA A 232 2.37 8.29 12.64
N PRO A 233 2.57 7.02 13.03
CA PRO A 233 3.61 6.17 12.44
C PRO A 233 3.30 5.57 11.07
N GLY A 234 2.11 5.83 10.51
CA GLY A 234 1.70 5.30 9.20
C GLY A 234 0.19 5.16 9.07
N PRO A 235 -0.30 4.43 8.05
CA PRO A 235 -1.72 4.25 7.83
C PRO A 235 -2.40 3.58 9.04
N TYR A 236 -3.60 4.04 9.39
CA TYR A 236 -4.38 3.48 10.48
C TYR A 236 -4.54 1.97 10.32
N GLY A 237 -4.12 1.21 11.34
CA GLY A 237 -4.26 -0.26 11.38
C GLY A 237 -3.06 -1.06 10.84
N ALA A 238 -1.96 -0.41 10.46
CA ALA A 238 -0.73 -1.14 10.16
C ALA A 238 -0.22 -1.93 11.38
N LYS A 239 0.28 -3.15 11.13
CA LYS A 239 0.80 -4.06 12.16
C LYS A 239 2.31 -3.93 12.37
N SER A 240 3.02 -3.22 11.48
CA SER A 240 4.44 -2.93 11.63
C SER A 240 4.76 -1.56 11.05
N TYR A 241 5.65 -0.82 11.70
CA TYR A 241 6.09 0.51 11.30
C TYR A 241 7.60 0.50 11.11
N ARG A 242 8.08 1.15 10.04
CA ARG A 242 9.53 1.33 9.81
C ARG A 242 10.01 2.53 10.62
N VAL A 243 11.16 2.36 11.26
CA VAL A 243 11.86 3.40 12.02
C VAL A 243 13.36 3.28 11.77
N ASP A 244 14.10 4.35 12.01
CA ASP A 244 15.56 4.28 12.00
C ASP A 244 16.09 3.45 13.18
N ALA A 245 17.33 2.98 13.14
CA ALA A 245 17.96 2.43 14.33
C ALA A 245 18.26 3.56 15.33
N GLY A 246 17.79 3.42 16.56
CA GLY A 246 17.93 4.46 17.58
C GLY A 246 16.94 4.34 18.72
N THR A 247 16.90 5.39 19.53
CA THR A 247 15.93 5.51 20.62
C THR A 247 14.68 6.20 20.12
N HIS A 248 13.52 5.59 20.34
CA HIS A 248 12.21 6.11 19.93
C HIS A 248 11.27 6.22 21.12
N GLU A 249 10.47 7.28 21.15
CA GLU A 249 9.36 7.44 22.10
C GLU A 249 8.05 7.04 21.45
N LEU A 250 7.37 6.05 22.01
CA LEU A 250 6.10 5.55 21.51
C LEU A 250 4.96 6.01 22.40
N LEU A 251 3.90 6.56 21.82
CA LEU A 251 2.62 6.71 22.53
C LEU A 251 1.78 5.47 22.24
N VAL A 252 1.54 4.64 23.26
CA VAL A 252 0.90 3.34 23.12
C VAL A 252 -0.47 3.35 23.80
N ALA A 253 -1.46 2.72 23.18
CA ALA A 253 -2.76 2.43 23.76
C ALA A 253 -2.94 0.91 23.89
N GLU A 254 -3.63 0.47 24.93
CA GLU A 254 -3.84 -0.95 25.19
C GLU A 254 -5.09 -1.49 24.49
N ARG A 255 -5.02 -2.76 24.06
CA ARG A 255 -6.15 -3.52 23.50
C ARG A 255 -6.45 -4.75 24.36
N ILE A 256 -6.42 -4.61 25.69
CA ILE A 256 -6.76 -5.71 26.61
C ILE A 256 -8.28 -5.89 26.59
N PRO A 257 -8.80 -7.10 26.30
CA PRO A 257 -10.23 -7.33 26.27
C PRO A 257 -10.79 -7.40 27.70
N THR A 258 -11.97 -6.81 27.94
CA THR A 258 -12.60 -6.73 29.27
C THR A 258 -12.81 -8.10 29.94
N ARG A 259 -13.11 -9.14 29.13
CA ARG A 259 -13.18 -10.53 29.60
C ARG A 259 -11.90 -11.03 30.25
N ALA A 260 -10.74 -10.59 29.78
CA ALA A 260 -9.45 -10.99 30.34
C ALA A 260 -9.17 -10.32 31.70
N MET A 261 -9.90 -9.25 32.00
CA MET A 261 -9.85 -8.56 33.31
C MET A 261 -10.91 -9.12 34.29
N GLY A 262 -11.78 -10.03 33.86
CA GLY A 262 -12.92 -10.50 34.68
C GLY A 262 -14.03 -9.46 34.87
N MET A 263 -14.05 -8.41 34.04
CA MET A 263 -14.86 -7.20 34.25
C MET A 263 -16.00 -7.14 33.23
N GLY A 264 -17.06 -7.92 33.46
CA GLY A 264 -18.28 -7.86 32.63
C GLY A 264 -19.04 -6.55 32.84
N GLU A 265 -19.45 -6.26 34.07
CA GLU A 265 -20.30 -5.10 34.41
C GLU A 265 -19.51 -3.83 34.78
N PHE A 266 -18.22 -3.95 35.10
CA PHE A 266 -17.37 -2.82 35.56
C PHE A 266 -16.52 -2.18 34.47
N ALA A 267 -16.74 -2.54 33.20
CA ALA A 267 -15.99 -1.98 32.07
C ALA A 267 -16.09 -0.44 31.98
N SER A 268 -17.18 0.14 32.49
CA SER A 268 -17.42 1.59 32.55
C SER A 268 -16.47 2.36 33.46
N LEU A 269 -15.81 1.69 34.42
CA LEU A 269 -14.81 2.29 35.33
C LEU A 269 -13.41 2.34 34.69
N ARG A 270 -13.23 1.74 33.51
CA ARG A 270 -11.93 1.68 32.84
C ARG A 270 -11.56 3.03 32.25
N LYS A 271 -10.45 3.61 32.72
CA LYS A 271 -9.83 4.78 32.09
C LYS A 271 -8.60 4.38 31.31
N SER A 272 -8.80 3.98 30.04
CA SER A 272 -7.71 3.64 29.13
C SER A 272 -7.08 4.92 28.58
N LYS A 273 -6.09 5.45 29.30
CA LYS A 273 -5.26 6.56 28.81
C LYS A 273 -4.02 6.00 28.12
N PRO A 274 -3.63 6.51 26.93
CA PRO A 274 -2.36 6.16 26.32
C PRO A 274 -1.18 6.44 27.24
N LYS A 275 -0.11 5.65 27.11
CA LYS A 275 1.13 5.76 27.89
C LYS A 275 2.34 5.84 26.97
N SER A 276 3.32 6.65 27.34
CA SER A 276 4.60 6.70 26.66
C SER A 276 5.45 5.47 26.99
N LEU A 277 6.18 4.97 26.00
CA LEU A 277 7.19 3.92 26.13
C LEU A 277 8.41 4.31 25.30
N THR A 278 9.56 4.44 25.97
CA THR A 278 10.84 4.62 25.28
C THR A 278 11.43 3.25 24.95
N ILE A 279 11.82 3.04 23.70
CA ILE A 279 12.49 1.82 23.24
C ILE A 279 13.78 2.16 22.50
N THR A 280 14.71 1.20 22.46
CA THR A 280 15.91 1.28 21.61
C THR A 280 15.81 0.21 20.54
N VAL A 281 15.74 0.61 19.27
CA VAL A 281 15.68 -0.28 18.12
C VAL A 281 17.07 -0.46 17.56
N LYS A 282 17.55 -1.70 17.55
CA LYS A 282 18.87 -2.03 16.98
C LYS A 282 18.78 -2.11 15.44
N PRO A 283 19.90 -1.88 14.74
CA PRO A 283 20.01 -2.18 13.31
C PRO A 283 19.51 -3.57 12.97
N ASN A 284 18.70 -3.71 11.92
CA ASN A 284 18.20 -4.97 11.41
C ASN A 284 17.38 -5.75 12.46
N THR A 285 16.59 -5.04 13.27
CA THR A 285 15.72 -5.67 14.27
C THR A 285 14.29 -5.15 14.24
N THR A 286 13.38 -6.06 14.55
CA THR A 286 11.97 -5.78 14.78
C THR A 286 11.67 -5.90 16.27
N VAL A 287 11.30 -4.78 16.89
CA VAL A 287 10.89 -4.73 18.30
C VAL A 287 9.37 -4.88 18.38
N LEU A 288 8.90 -5.87 19.12
CA LEU A 288 7.49 -6.17 19.29
C LEU A 288 6.95 -5.53 20.58
N ILE A 289 5.86 -4.77 20.43
CA ILE A 289 5.20 -4.04 21.51
C ILE A 289 3.92 -4.76 21.93
N ALA A 290 3.71 -4.84 23.25
CA ALA A 290 2.51 -5.41 23.86
C ALA A 290 2.04 -4.55 25.04
N ALA A 291 0.78 -4.76 25.45
CA ALA A 291 0.24 -4.23 26.69
C ALA A 291 0.32 -5.30 27.76
N ARG A 292 1.07 -5.06 28.83
CA ARG A 292 1.13 -5.95 30.01
C ARG A 292 0.00 -5.61 30.96
N PHE A 293 -0.78 -6.62 31.35
CA PHE A 293 -1.82 -6.46 32.37
C PHE A 293 -1.25 -6.72 33.77
N ASN A 294 -1.48 -5.80 34.69
CA ASN A 294 -1.00 -5.83 36.08
C ASN A 294 -2.16 -6.21 37.00
N GLU A 295 -2.28 -7.49 37.33
CA GLU A 295 -3.38 -8.03 38.15
C GLU A 295 -3.39 -7.46 39.57
N ASP A 296 -2.21 -7.12 40.10
CA ASP A 296 -1.99 -6.47 41.39
C ASP A 296 -2.50 -5.02 41.43
N ARG A 297 -2.60 -4.35 40.27
CA ARG A 297 -3.06 -2.95 40.14
C ARG A 297 -4.47 -2.82 39.56
N THR A 298 -5.28 -3.88 39.67
CA THR A 298 -6.67 -3.88 39.19
C THR A 298 -7.57 -2.89 39.95
N SER A 299 -7.24 -2.54 41.20
CA SER A 299 -7.94 -1.48 41.95
C SER A 299 -7.74 -0.07 41.37
N GLU A 300 -6.76 0.11 40.47
CA GLU A 300 -6.41 1.40 39.85
C GLU A 300 -6.98 1.58 38.43
N LEU A 301 -8.04 0.85 38.09
CA LEU A 301 -8.71 0.93 36.78
C LEU A 301 -9.12 2.36 36.38
N ASN A 302 -9.64 3.12 37.33
CA ASN A 302 -10.04 4.52 37.13
C ASN A 302 -8.85 5.46 36.87
N LYS A 303 -7.64 5.05 37.27
CA LYS A 303 -6.39 5.82 37.13
C LYS A 303 -5.55 5.34 35.94
N GLY A 304 -5.87 4.19 35.35
CA GLY A 304 -5.09 3.58 34.26
C GLY A 304 -3.86 2.81 34.73
N GLY A 305 -3.77 2.45 36.02
CA GLY A 305 -2.62 1.73 36.61
C GLY A 305 -2.55 0.23 36.28
N TYR A 306 -3.66 -0.34 35.81
CA TYR A 306 -3.85 -1.77 35.55
C TYR A 306 -3.05 -2.33 34.37
N TRP A 307 -2.35 -1.49 33.59
CA TRP A 307 -1.59 -1.96 32.43
C TRP A 307 -0.35 -1.11 32.20
N ASP A 308 0.70 -1.67 31.58
CA ASP A 308 1.85 -0.89 31.11
C ASP A 308 2.30 -1.32 29.70
N PRO A 309 2.74 -0.39 28.84
CA PRO A 309 3.29 -0.73 27.54
C PRO A 309 4.68 -1.34 27.71
N VAL A 310 4.98 -2.41 26.96
CA VAL A 310 6.27 -3.11 27.07
C VAL A 310 6.78 -3.55 25.70
N ALA A 311 8.09 -3.40 25.51
CA ALA A 311 8.83 -4.12 24.46
C ALA A 311 9.12 -5.53 24.98
N TRP A 312 8.48 -6.54 24.41
CA TRP A 312 8.52 -7.90 24.96
C TRP A 312 9.40 -8.85 24.16
N LYS A 313 9.67 -8.56 22.88
CA LYS A 313 10.51 -9.40 22.03
C LYS A 313 11.21 -8.59 20.96
N GLU A 314 12.48 -8.93 20.72
CA GLU A 314 13.27 -8.45 19.59
C GLU A 314 13.47 -9.62 18.62
N ILE A 315 13.30 -9.38 17.32
CA ILE A 315 13.52 -10.36 16.26
C ILE A 315 14.55 -9.77 15.30
N ALA A 316 15.62 -10.50 15.01
CA ALA A 316 16.54 -10.12 13.95
C ALA A 316 15.85 -10.27 12.58
N GLU A 317 15.89 -9.24 11.76
CA GLU A 317 15.30 -9.21 10.43
C GLU A 317 16.32 -8.65 9.45
N THR A 318 16.50 -9.30 8.30
CA THR A 318 17.38 -8.79 7.25
C THR A 318 16.61 -7.78 6.42
N CYS A 319 17.03 -6.52 6.42
CA CYS A 319 16.45 -5.56 5.50
C CYS A 319 17.10 -5.64 4.13
N PRO A 320 16.29 -5.71 3.06
CA PRO A 320 16.75 -5.57 1.69
C PRO A 320 17.15 -4.13 1.36
#